data_AF-A0A9X1SIM9-F1
#
_entry.id   AF-A0A9X1SIM9-F1
#
_cell.length_a   1.000
_cell.length_b   1.000
_cell.length_c   1.000
_cell.angle_alpha   90.00
_cell.angle_beta   90.00
_cell.angle_gamma   90.00
#
_symmetry.space_group_name_H-M   'P 1'
#
loop_
_entity.id
_entity.type
_entity.pdbx_description
1 polymer ?
#
loop_
_entity_poly.entity_id
_entity_poly.type
_entity_poly.pdbx_seq_one_letter_code
_entity_poly.pdbx_strand_id
1 'polypeptide(L)'
;MDSCPDENSEGVGRTRQQRADKRGLPVQFEFEDKAFIVDVTLFLDLNDPANFDHENNRSRVARNGDGFFLFVDLKDEKLGILQEEFGDVDFPSVTLFDLLKARWTPI
;
A
#
# COMPACT_ATOMS: atom_id res chain seq x y z
N MET A 1 -0.81 -4.70 57.77
CA MET A 1 -1.41 -5.20 56.52
C MET A 1 -2.11 -4.00 55.92
N ASP A 2 -1.37 -3.27 55.08
CA ASP A 2 -1.84 -2.06 54.40
C ASP A 2 -2.80 -2.45 53.28
N SER A 3 -4.01 -1.89 53.32
CA SER A 3 -5.01 -2.01 52.27
C SER A 3 -4.93 -0.74 51.42
N CYS A 4 -4.35 -0.84 50.22
CA CYS A 4 -4.48 0.20 49.20
C CYS A 4 -5.92 0.16 48.63
N PRO A 5 -6.58 1.31 48.42
CA PRO A 5 -7.83 1.38 47.68
C PRO A 5 -7.56 1.44 46.17
N ASP A 6 -8.35 0.70 45.39
CA ASP A 6 -8.38 0.79 43.93
C ASP A 6 -9.13 2.06 43.51
N GLU A 7 -8.39 3.02 42.94
CA GLU A 7 -8.96 4.21 42.30
C GLU A 7 -9.30 3.91 40.82
N ASN A 8 -10.54 4.23 40.47
CA ASN A 8 -11.06 4.37 39.11
C ASN A 8 -10.06 5.06 38.16
N SER A 9 -9.87 4.48 36.97
CA SER A 9 -9.73 5.30 35.76
C SER A 9 -10.25 4.55 34.53
N GLU A 10 -11.52 4.84 34.21
CA GLU A 10 -12.08 4.67 32.87
C GLU A 10 -11.26 5.52 31.90
N GLY A 11 -10.33 4.85 31.20
CA GLY A 11 -9.54 5.42 30.13
C GLY A 11 -10.28 5.36 28.80
N VAL A 12 -11.22 6.29 28.65
CA VAL A 12 -11.87 6.77 27.43
C VAL A 12 -11.11 6.44 26.14
N GLY A 13 -11.85 5.89 25.17
CA GLY A 13 -11.43 5.59 23.82
C GLY A 13 -10.55 6.70 23.24
N ARG A 14 -9.28 6.36 23.02
CA ARG A 14 -8.44 7.13 22.12
C ARG A 14 -8.88 6.77 20.72
N THR A 15 -9.84 7.55 20.25
CA THR A 15 -10.09 7.86 18.85
C THR A 15 -8.78 7.70 18.10
N ARG A 16 -8.77 6.76 17.15
CA ARG A 16 -7.73 6.58 16.13
C ARG A 16 -7.71 7.89 15.36
N GLN A 17 -7.09 8.90 15.95
CA GLN A 17 -6.99 10.24 15.44
C GLN A 17 -6.21 10.07 14.17
N GLN A 18 -6.94 10.14 13.07
CA GLN A 18 -6.46 10.02 11.71
C GLN A 18 -5.18 10.83 11.61
N ARG A 19 -4.04 10.15 11.69
CA ARG A 19 -2.82 10.76 11.22
C ARG A 19 -3.05 10.95 9.74
N ALA A 20 -3.17 12.20 9.34
CA ALA A 20 -2.90 12.61 7.97
C ALA A 20 -1.40 12.39 7.73
N ASP A 21 -0.96 11.12 7.80
CA ASP A 21 0.40 10.71 7.52
C ASP A 21 0.56 10.88 6.01
N LYS A 22 1.20 11.99 5.62
CA LYS A 22 1.89 12.24 4.34
C LYS A 22 1.57 11.22 3.24
N ARG A 23 0.29 11.17 2.81
CA ARG A 23 -0.09 10.37 1.66
C ARG A 23 0.59 11.05 0.48
N GLY A 24 1.53 10.37 -0.15
CA GLY A 24 2.28 10.90 -1.28
C GLY A 24 1.30 11.53 -2.27
N LEU A 25 1.69 12.65 -2.87
CA LEU A 25 0.91 13.24 -3.96
C LEU A 25 0.67 12.15 -5.03
N PRO A 26 -0.48 12.14 -5.71
CA PRO A 26 -0.65 11.26 -6.85
C PRO A 26 0.52 11.41 -7.82
N VAL A 27 1.00 10.29 -8.34
CA VAL A 27 2.17 10.24 -9.21
C VAL A 27 1.87 9.38 -10.41
N GLN A 28 2.22 9.90 -11.58
CA GLN A 28 2.25 9.18 -12.83
C GLN A 28 3.66 8.62 -13.08
N PHE A 29 3.77 7.33 -13.36
CA PHE A 29 5.03 6.66 -13.71
C PHE A 29 5.09 6.33 -15.20
N GLU A 30 6.13 6.84 -15.86
CA GLU A 30 6.43 6.61 -17.27
C GLU A 30 7.73 5.80 -17.40
N PHE A 31 7.70 4.78 -18.27
CA PHE A 31 8.83 3.87 -18.49
C PHE A 31 9.43 4.12 -19.88
N GLU A 32 10.75 4.02 -20.01
CA GLU A 32 11.43 4.21 -21.30
C GLU A 32 11.16 3.04 -22.29
N ASP A 33 10.93 1.84 -21.76
CA ASP A 33 10.84 0.59 -22.51
C ASP A 33 9.43 -0.05 -22.51
N LYS A 34 8.42 0.62 -21.93
CA LYS A 34 7.04 0.14 -21.88
C LYS A 34 6.07 1.15 -22.49
N ALA A 35 5.08 0.67 -23.23
CA ALA A 35 4.12 1.50 -23.97
C ALA A 35 2.90 1.97 -23.15
N PHE A 36 3.00 1.95 -21.82
CA PHE A 36 1.90 2.32 -20.92
C PHE A 36 2.45 3.04 -19.69
N ILE A 37 1.52 3.58 -18.91
CA ILE A 37 1.78 4.39 -17.73
C ILE A 37 1.12 3.71 -16.52
N VAL A 38 1.73 3.87 -15.34
CA VAL A 38 1.10 3.49 -14.08
C VAL A 38 0.81 4.75 -13.27
N ASP A 39 -0.46 5.04 -13.04
CA ASP A 39 -0.88 6.11 -12.14
C ASP A 39 -1.07 5.56 -10.73
N VAL A 40 -0.41 6.16 -9.74
CA VAL A 40 -0.56 5.84 -8.33
C VAL A 40 -1.19 7.02 -7.62
N THR A 41 -2.39 6.85 -7.06
CA THR A 41 -3.10 7.90 -6.32
C THR A 41 -2.84 7.85 -4.82
N LEU A 42 -2.45 6.68 -4.31
CA LEU A 42 -2.19 6.47 -2.89
C LEU A 42 -1.15 5.38 -2.71
N PHE A 43 -0.06 5.70 -2.00
CA PHE A 43 0.82 4.68 -1.43
C PHE A 43 0.27 4.18 -0.10
N LEU A 44 0.35 2.88 0.12
CA LEU A 44 -0.11 2.21 1.33
C LEU A 44 1.05 1.99 2.30
N ASP A 45 0.76 1.99 3.59
CA ASP A 45 1.76 1.68 4.62
C ASP A 45 2.03 0.19 4.64
N LEU A 46 3.26 -0.20 4.29
CA LEU A 46 3.70 -1.60 4.28
C LEU A 46 3.82 -2.21 5.69
N ASN A 47 3.81 -1.39 6.74
CA ASN A 47 3.80 -1.88 8.12
C ASN A 47 2.39 -2.19 8.64
N ASP A 48 1.34 -1.78 7.92
CA ASP A 48 -0.04 -2.12 8.28
C ASP A 48 -0.35 -3.57 7.85
N PRO A 49 -0.58 -4.51 8.78
CA PRO A 49 -0.89 -5.90 8.45
C PRO A 49 -2.14 -6.06 7.56
N ALA A 50 -3.05 -5.08 7.55
CA ALA A 50 -4.24 -5.09 6.68
C ALA A 50 -3.90 -5.02 5.18
N ASN A 51 -2.68 -4.59 4.85
CA ASN A 51 -2.18 -4.55 3.47
C ASN A 51 -1.51 -5.86 3.04
N PHE A 52 -1.38 -6.83 3.93
CA PHE A 52 -0.72 -8.09 3.62
C PHE A 52 -1.73 -9.21 3.38
N ASP A 53 -1.64 -9.84 2.21
CA ASP A 53 -2.37 -11.05 1.86
C ASP A 53 -1.49 -12.27 2.18
N HIS A 54 -1.76 -12.85 3.35
CA HIS A 54 -1.04 -14.03 3.85
C HIS A 54 -1.25 -15.29 3.01
N GLU A 55 -2.42 -15.44 2.39
CA GLU A 55 -2.76 -16.66 1.63
C GLU A 55 -1.93 -16.71 0.35
N ASN A 56 -1.86 -15.59 -0.36
CA ASN A 56 -1.11 -15.51 -1.60
C ASN A 56 0.35 -15.05 -1.42
N ASN A 57 0.72 -14.58 -0.23
CA ASN A 57 2.03 -13.99 0.09
C ASN A 57 2.31 -12.73 -0.75
N ARG A 58 1.32 -11.82 -0.78
CA ARG A 58 1.35 -10.57 -1.54
C ARG A 58 1.18 -9.39 -0.61
N SER A 59 1.75 -8.25 -0.97
CA SER A 59 1.58 -7.00 -0.21
C SER A 59 0.93 -5.94 -1.09
N ARG A 60 -0.15 -5.31 -0.61
CA ARG A 60 -0.75 -4.13 -1.23
C ARG A 60 0.18 -2.94 -0.98
N VAL A 61 0.65 -2.33 -2.06
CA VAL A 61 1.64 -1.25 -1.99
C VAL A 61 1.06 0.11 -2.39
N ALA A 62 0.02 0.09 -3.24
CA ALA A 62 -0.56 1.31 -3.77
C ALA A 62 -2.00 1.10 -4.25
N ARG A 63 -2.65 2.21 -4.57
CA ARG A 63 -3.91 2.28 -5.31
C ARG A 63 -3.72 3.12 -6.56
N ASN A 64 -4.29 2.69 -7.69
CA ASN A 64 -4.16 3.40 -8.95
C ASN A 64 -5.25 4.48 -9.14
N GLY A 65 -5.24 5.13 -10.31
CA GLY A 65 -6.24 6.14 -10.72
C GLY A 65 -7.68 5.63 -10.74
N ASP A 66 -7.87 4.37 -11.08
CA ASP A 66 -9.17 3.72 -11.19
C ASP A 66 -9.69 3.17 -9.85
N GLY A 67 -8.89 3.27 -8.79
CA GLY A 67 -9.25 2.78 -7.47
C GLY A 67 -8.98 1.28 -7.25
N PHE A 68 -8.23 0.64 -8.14
CA PHE A 68 -7.76 -0.73 -7.96
C PHE A 68 -6.48 -0.78 -7.13
N PHE A 69 -6.29 -1.89 -6.42
CA PHE A 69 -5.10 -2.11 -5.61
C PHE A 69 -3.96 -2.64 -6.48
N LEU A 70 -2.76 -2.13 -6.21
CA LEU A 70 -1.51 -2.65 -6.73
C LEU A 70 -0.83 -3.48 -5.65
N PHE A 71 -0.38 -4.67 -6.02
CA PHE A 71 0.28 -5.62 -5.14
C PHE A 71 1.71 -5.85 -5.60
N VAL A 72 2.57 -6.28 -4.68
CA VAL A 72 3.82 -6.95 -5.00
C VAL A 72 3.71 -8.40 -4.60
N ASP A 73 4.04 -9.31 -5.51
CA ASP A 73 4.22 -10.72 -5.17
C ASP A 73 5.56 -10.92 -4.47
N LEU A 74 5.53 -11.39 -3.21
CA LEU A 74 6.75 -11.61 -2.42
C LEU A 74 7.37 -13.00 -2.65
N LYS A 75 6.69 -13.89 -3.39
CA LYS A 75 7.25 -15.18 -3.83
C LYS A 75 8.04 -15.04 -5.12
N ASP A 76 7.76 -14.00 -5.90
CA ASP A 76 8.46 -13.72 -7.15
C ASP A 76 9.78 -12.99 -6.87
N GLU A 77 10.89 -13.59 -7.30
CA GLU A 77 12.23 -12.98 -7.19
C GLU A 77 12.30 -11.64 -7.93
N LYS A 78 11.46 -11.45 -8.96
CA LYS A 78 11.42 -10.20 -9.75
C LYS A 78 10.57 -9.12 -9.11
N LEU A 79 9.83 -9.43 -8.03
CA LEU A 79 8.91 -8.52 -7.34
C LEU A 79 7.94 -7.83 -8.32
N GLY A 80 7.22 -8.65 -9.08
CA GLY A 80 6.20 -8.18 -10.01
C GLY A 80 5.11 -7.36 -9.33
N ILE A 81 4.74 -6.24 -9.95
CA ILE A 81 3.57 -5.45 -9.59
C ILE A 81 2.35 -6.11 -10.22
N LEU A 82 1.38 -6.50 -9.41
CA LEU A 82 0.10 -7.07 -9.83
C LEU A 82 -1.01 -6.03 -9.62
N GLN A 83 -2.09 -6.11 -10.40
CA GLN A 83 -3.27 -5.29 -10.23
C GLN A 83 -4.49 -6.18 -10.00
N GLU A 84 -5.30 -5.87 -8.98
CA GLU A 84 -6.57 -6.57 -8.73
C GLU A 84 -7.73 -5.79 -9.34
N GLU A 85 -8.37 -6.35 -10.37
CA GLU A 85 -9.53 -5.80 -11.03
C GLU A 85 -10.69 -6.78 -10.95
N PHE A 86 -11.82 -6.36 -10.38
CA PHE A 86 -13.06 -7.16 -10.33
C PHE A 86 -12.91 -8.58 -9.72
N GLY A 87 -11.88 -8.82 -8.91
CA GLY A 87 -11.57 -10.11 -8.29
C GLY A 87 -10.54 -10.95 -9.06
N ASP A 88 -10.13 -10.50 -10.24
CA ASP A 88 -9.04 -11.08 -11.02
C ASP A 88 -7.73 -10.32 -10.74
N VAL A 89 -6.61 -11.03 -10.79
CA VAL A 89 -5.28 -10.46 -10.54
C VAL A 89 -4.43 -10.59 -11.80
N ASP A 90 -4.10 -9.43 -12.39
CA ASP A 90 -3.34 -9.33 -13.62
C ASP A 90 -1.90 -8.85 -13.38
N PHE A 91 -1.00 -9.27 -14.25
CA PHE A 91 0.40 -8.83 -14.25
C PHE A 91 0.67 -7.89 -15.44
N PRO A 92 0.71 -6.55 -15.23
CA PRO A 92 1.01 -5.58 -16.28
C PRO A 92 2.46 -5.64 -16.80
N SER A 93 3.26 -6.65 -16.43
CA SER A 93 4.69 -6.72 -16.80
C SER A 93 5.53 -5.57 -16.27
N VAL A 94 5.15 -5.02 -15.11
CA VAL A 94 5.93 -4.02 -14.34
C VAL A 94 6.47 -4.69 -13.09
N THR A 95 7.71 -4.40 -12.73
CA THR A 95 8.29 -4.81 -11.44
C THR A 95 8.45 -3.61 -10.51
N LEU A 96 8.65 -3.87 -9.22
CA LEU A 96 8.99 -2.81 -8.26
C LEU A 96 10.26 -2.04 -8.70
N PHE A 97 11.22 -2.72 -9.31
CA PHE A 97 12.45 -2.10 -9.82
C PHE A 97 12.20 -1.19 -11.03
N ASP A 98 11.21 -1.51 -11.86
CA ASP A 98 10.82 -0.65 -12.97
C ASP A 98 10.26 0.68 -12.44
N LEU A 99 9.44 0.66 -11.38
CA LEU A 99 8.92 1.88 -10.73
C LEU A 99 10.03 2.75 -10.14
N LEU A 100 11.10 2.15 -9.62
CA LEU A 100 12.25 2.89 -9.09
C LEU A 100 13.08 3.58 -10.18
N LYS A 101 13.04 3.07 -11.41
CA LYS A 101 13.76 3.63 -12.57
C LYS A 101 12.89 4.54 -13.43
N ALA A 102 11.58 4.41 -13.31
CA ALA A 102 10.62 5.17 -14.09
C ALA A 102 10.76 6.68 -13.85
N ARG A 103 10.52 7.45 -14.90
CA ARG A 103 10.30 8.89 -14.75
C ARG A 103 8.96 9.08 -14.06
N TRP A 104 8.90 10.00 -13.11
CA TRP A 104 7.67 10.26 -12.38
C TRP A 104 7.27 11.73 -12.41
N THR A 105 5.96 11.97 -12.50
CA THR A 105 5.36 13.32 -12.55
C THR A 105 4.22 13.39 -11.54
N PRO A 106 4.19 14.38 -10.63
CA PRO A 106 3.01 14.61 -9.77
C PRO A 106 1.78 14.97 -10.61
N ILE A 107 0.61 14.44 -10.24
CA ILE A 107 -0.69 14.71 -10.91
C ILE A 107 -1.77 15.19 -9.93
#